data_AF-A0A9E4N5X0-F1
#
_entry.id   AF-A0A9E4N5X0-F1
#
_cell.length_a   1.000
_cell.length_b   1.000
_cell.length_c   1.000
_cell.angle_alpha   90.00
_cell.angle_beta   90.00
_cell.angle_gamma   90.00
#
_symmetry.space_group_name_H-M   'P 1'
#
loop_
_entity.id
_entity.type
_entity.pdbx_description
1 polymer ?
#
loop_
_entity_poly.entity_id
_entity_poly.type
_entity_poly.pdbx_seq_one_letter_code
_entity_poly.pdbx_strand_id
1 'polypeptide(L)'
;NAVAVAGFSGGGKSTLMLHLMEHPESRFLTNDRLFLRESNQLVEAVGIPKLPRINPGTVVNNPRLQALIEEPRRSELLAMPKQALWELEEKFDVDVEQLYGKGRIDTSTAVPLAGLIILNWHRDSDQPVSMKQISISGREELLKAVMKSPGPFYQDRSGRFLQDEAPLASEPYLALLDRIPVYEVSGGLDFAALTERCFAKWGGRS
;
A
#
# COMPACT_ATOMS: atom_id res chain seq x y z
N ASN A 1 7.34 10.28 10.41
CA ASN A 1 7.78 8.97 9.88
C ASN A 1 6.70 8.40 8.97
N ALA A 2 7.07 7.65 7.94
CA ALA A 2 6.15 6.93 7.06
C ALA A 2 6.11 5.44 7.38
N VAL A 3 5.00 4.79 6.99
CA VAL A 3 4.86 3.34 6.94
C VAL A 3 4.45 2.97 5.51
N ALA A 4 5.17 2.05 4.89
CA ALA A 4 4.85 1.57 3.56
C ALA A 4 3.94 0.33 3.64
N VAL A 5 3.01 0.22 2.70
CA VAL A 5 2.12 -0.94 2.57
C VAL A 5 2.32 -1.58 1.18
N ALA A 6 2.78 -2.81 1.18
CA ALA A 6 2.94 -3.66 0.01
C ALA A 6 2.03 -4.91 0.12
N GLY A 7 1.95 -5.69 -0.94
CA GLY A 7 1.06 -6.84 -1.01
C GLY A 7 0.64 -7.13 -2.44
N PHE A 8 0.21 -8.35 -2.69
CA PHE A 8 -0.21 -8.79 -4.02
C PHE A 8 -1.45 -8.03 -4.52
N SER A 9 -1.74 -8.16 -5.82
CA SER A 9 -2.96 -7.59 -6.39
C SER A 9 -4.18 -8.10 -5.63
N GLY A 10 -5.13 -7.21 -5.33
CA GLY A 10 -6.29 -7.53 -4.50
C GLY A 10 -6.00 -7.68 -2.99
N GLY A 11 -4.75 -7.65 -2.52
CA GLY A 11 -4.41 -7.85 -1.11
C GLY A 11 -4.91 -6.78 -0.11
N GLY A 12 -5.69 -5.79 -0.55
CA GLY A 12 -6.32 -4.79 0.33
C GLY A 12 -5.45 -3.57 0.67
N LYS A 13 -4.34 -3.32 -0.04
CA LYS A 13 -3.41 -2.21 0.23
C LYS A 13 -4.10 -0.84 0.34
N SER A 14 -4.84 -0.45 -0.70
CA SER A 14 -5.54 0.83 -0.72
C SER A 14 -6.65 0.88 0.34
N THR A 15 -7.34 -0.24 0.59
CA THR A 15 -8.34 -0.33 1.66
C THR A 15 -7.71 -0.07 3.03
N LEU A 16 -6.60 -0.74 3.36
CA LEU A 16 -5.88 -0.50 4.62
C LEU A 16 -5.38 0.94 4.70
N MET A 17 -4.81 1.48 3.61
CA MET A 17 -4.38 2.87 3.57
C MET A 17 -5.53 3.84 3.88
N LEU A 18 -6.74 3.61 3.35
CA LEU A 18 -7.92 4.43 3.66
C LEU A 18 -8.31 4.32 5.14
N HIS A 19 -8.28 3.13 5.73
CA HIS A 19 -8.52 2.98 7.17
C HIS A 19 -7.48 3.74 8.01
N LEU A 20 -6.20 3.72 7.63
CA LEU A 20 -5.16 4.51 8.31
C LEU A 20 -5.37 6.03 8.13
N MET A 21 -5.94 6.45 6.98
CA MET A 21 -6.29 7.84 6.72
C MET A 21 -7.51 8.33 7.50
N GLU A 22 -8.24 7.48 8.23
CA GLU A 22 -9.27 7.96 9.15
C GLU A 22 -8.67 8.65 10.38
N HIS A 23 -7.40 8.40 10.72
CA HIS A 23 -6.75 9.09 11.82
C HIS A 23 -6.42 10.54 11.46
N PRO A 24 -6.78 11.54 12.30
CA PRO A 24 -6.60 12.97 12.01
C PRO A 24 -5.17 13.43 11.75
N GLU A 25 -4.17 12.65 12.15
CA GLU A 25 -2.74 12.97 11.96
C GLU A 25 -2.07 12.24 10.80
N SER A 26 -2.73 11.22 10.23
CA SER A 26 -2.18 10.50 9.08
C SER A 26 -2.08 11.40 7.85
N ARG A 27 -1.02 11.25 7.06
CA ARG A 27 -0.91 11.94 5.76
C ARG A 27 -0.59 10.93 4.68
N PHE A 28 -1.22 11.13 3.52
CA PHE A 28 -0.97 10.34 2.34
C PHE A 28 0.34 10.78 1.69
N LEU A 29 1.29 9.84 1.54
CA LEU A 29 2.56 10.09 0.87
C LEU A 29 2.49 9.76 -0.62
N THR A 30 2.03 8.55 -0.98
CA THR A 30 1.97 8.13 -2.38
C THR A 30 1.15 6.85 -2.56
N ASN A 31 0.79 6.56 -3.81
CA ASN A 31 0.17 5.32 -4.23
C ASN A 31 0.98 4.72 -5.40
N ASP A 32 0.87 3.41 -5.57
CA ASP A 32 1.52 2.62 -6.62
C ASP A 32 3.06 2.55 -6.48
N ARG A 33 3.78 3.66 -6.46
CA ARG A 33 5.26 3.65 -6.38
C ARG A 33 5.74 4.50 -5.22
N LEU A 34 6.62 3.92 -4.42
CA LEU A 34 7.37 4.61 -3.38
C LEU A 34 8.86 4.46 -3.67
N PHE A 35 9.59 5.57 -3.68
CA PHE A 35 11.04 5.52 -3.82
C PHE A 35 11.69 5.47 -2.45
N LEU A 36 12.68 4.60 -2.32
CA LEU A 36 13.50 4.48 -1.12
C LEU A 36 14.91 4.94 -1.44
N ARG A 37 15.51 5.68 -0.51
CA ARG A 37 16.93 6.01 -0.56
C ARG A 37 17.54 5.90 0.82
N GLU A 38 18.83 5.62 0.85
CA GLU A 38 19.63 5.81 2.05
C GLU A 38 19.96 7.30 2.23
N SER A 39 19.83 7.79 3.46
CA SER A 39 20.21 9.14 3.87
C SER A 39 20.57 9.15 5.34
N ASN A 40 21.78 9.62 5.69
CA ASN A 40 22.23 9.80 7.09
C ASN A 40 21.92 8.61 8.00
N GLN A 41 22.30 7.39 7.57
CA GLN A 41 22.05 6.11 8.25
C GLN A 41 20.59 5.63 8.29
N LEU A 42 19.63 6.47 7.91
CA LEU A 42 18.21 6.12 7.79
C LEU A 42 17.85 5.69 6.36
N VAL A 43 16.71 5.03 6.25
CA VAL A 43 16.02 4.84 4.97
C VAL A 43 14.91 5.88 4.89
N GLU A 44 14.97 6.71 3.85
CA GLU A 44 13.95 7.72 3.57
C GLU A 44 13.00 7.22 2.46
N ALA A 45 11.74 7.56 2.63
CA ALA A 45 10.65 7.34 1.70
C ALA A 45 10.35 8.65 0.95
N VAL A 46 10.29 8.60 -0.38
CA VAL A 46 9.94 9.71 -1.25
C VAL A 46 8.72 9.33 -2.09
N GLY A 47 7.65 10.10 -1.93
CA GLY A 47 6.39 9.88 -2.62
C GLY A 47 6.39 10.47 -4.04
N ILE A 48 5.57 9.88 -4.91
CA ILE A 48 5.20 10.46 -6.20
C ILE A 48 3.78 11.03 -6.07
N PRO A 49 3.49 12.24 -6.60
CA PRO A 49 2.14 12.81 -6.61
C PRO A 49 1.23 12.00 -7.54
N LYS A 50 0.63 10.94 -6.99
CA LYS A 50 -0.34 10.07 -7.66
C LYS A 50 -1.42 9.69 -6.66
N LEU A 51 -2.66 10.07 -6.95
CA LEU A 51 -3.80 9.78 -6.09
C LEU A 51 -4.05 8.26 -5.97
N PRO A 52 -4.65 7.81 -4.85
CA PRO A 52 -5.10 6.43 -4.72
C PRO A 52 -6.12 6.08 -5.79
N ARG A 53 -5.97 4.89 -6.39
CA ARG A 53 -7.01 4.27 -7.22
C ARG A 53 -7.54 3.03 -6.51
N ILE A 54 -8.85 2.89 -6.44
CA ILE A 54 -9.52 1.84 -5.67
C ILE A 54 -10.51 1.05 -6.52
N ASN A 55 -10.74 -0.20 -6.11
CA ASN A 55 -11.70 -1.08 -6.76
C ASN A 55 -13.14 -0.79 -6.28
N PRO A 56 -14.16 -1.18 -7.05
CA PRO A 56 -15.56 -0.99 -6.68
C PRO A 56 -15.90 -1.61 -5.32
N GLY A 57 -15.33 -2.77 -5.01
CA GLY A 57 -15.49 -3.42 -3.70
C GLY A 57 -15.01 -2.58 -2.51
N THR A 58 -14.02 -1.70 -2.70
CA THR A 58 -13.58 -0.76 -1.65
C THR A 58 -14.57 0.40 -1.51
N VAL A 59 -15.06 0.94 -2.63
CA VAL A 59 -16.00 2.07 -2.67
C VAL A 59 -17.30 1.73 -1.95
N VAL A 60 -17.91 0.59 -2.28
CA VAL A 60 -19.23 0.23 -1.73
C VAL A 60 -19.20 -0.09 -0.23
N ASN A 61 -18.04 -0.48 0.30
CA ASN A 61 -17.85 -0.90 1.70
C ASN A 61 -17.25 0.18 2.61
N ASN A 62 -16.88 1.35 2.08
CA ASN A 62 -16.38 2.47 2.88
C ASN A 62 -17.35 3.66 2.78
N PRO A 63 -18.00 4.07 3.89
CA PRO A 63 -18.96 5.17 3.89
C PRO A 63 -18.43 6.48 3.30
N ARG A 64 -17.16 6.82 3.54
CA ARG A 64 -16.53 8.07 3.05
C ARG A 64 -16.38 8.08 1.52
N LEU A 65 -16.33 6.91 0.90
CA LEU A 65 -16.16 6.75 -0.54
C LEU A 65 -17.47 6.72 -1.33
N GLN A 66 -18.62 6.66 -0.65
CA GLN A 66 -19.92 6.54 -1.32
C GLN A 66 -20.23 7.74 -2.22
N ALA A 67 -19.68 8.93 -1.93
CA ALA A 67 -19.80 10.10 -2.78
C ALA A 67 -19.09 9.96 -4.14
N LEU A 68 -18.22 8.95 -4.31
CA LEU A 68 -17.51 8.69 -5.57
C LEU A 68 -18.35 7.88 -6.57
N ILE A 69 -19.56 7.44 -6.18
CA ILE A 69 -20.39 6.56 -6.98
C ILE A 69 -21.86 6.94 -6.87
N GLU A 70 -22.60 6.87 -7.98
CA GLU A 70 -24.03 7.13 -7.97
C GLU A 70 -24.81 5.94 -7.39
N GLU A 71 -25.93 6.21 -6.73
CA GLU A 71 -26.74 5.18 -6.05
C GLU A 71 -27.20 4.01 -6.95
N PRO A 72 -27.62 4.22 -8.21
CA PRO A 72 -27.96 3.11 -9.10
C PRO A 72 -26.78 2.16 -9.30
N ARG A 73 -25.61 2.69 -9.64
CA ARG A 73 -24.39 1.90 -9.85
C ARG A 73 -23.92 1.23 -8.56
N ARG A 74 -24.02 1.92 -7.43
CA ARG A 74 -23.71 1.37 -6.11
C ARG A 74 -24.59 0.16 -5.77
N SER A 75 -25.88 0.25 -6.06
CA SER A 75 -26.84 -0.84 -5.83
C SER A 75 -26.53 -2.07 -6.69
N GLU A 76 -26.18 -1.87 -7.97
CA GLU A 76 -25.74 -2.95 -8.87
C GLU A 76 -24.51 -3.67 -8.31
N LEU A 77 -23.49 -2.91 -7.89
CA LEU A 77 -22.26 -3.48 -7.33
C LEU A 77 -22.53 -4.23 -6.02
N LEU A 78 -23.38 -3.72 -5.15
CA LEU A 78 -23.74 -4.41 -3.90
C LEU A 78 -24.50 -5.72 -4.14
N ALA A 79 -25.23 -5.83 -5.26
CA ALA A 79 -25.92 -7.05 -5.66
C ALA A 79 -25.00 -8.10 -6.30
N MET A 80 -23.79 -7.72 -6.74
CA MET A 80 -22.84 -8.63 -7.35
C MET A 80 -22.22 -9.60 -6.33
N PRO A 81 -21.90 -10.84 -6.75
CA PRO A 81 -21.03 -11.71 -5.97
C PRO A 81 -19.69 -11.03 -5.67
N LYS A 82 -19.17 -11.20 -4.45
CA LYS A 82 -17.90 -10.58 -4.04
C LYS A 82 -16.73 -10.88 -5.00
N GLN A 83 -16.71 -12.07 -5.59
CA GLN A 83 -15.68 -12.46 -6.57
C GLN A 83 -15.79 -11.65 -7.86
N ALA A 84 -16.99 -11.47 -8.39
CA ALA A 84 -17.22 -10.68 -9.60
C ALA A 84 -16.79 -9.21 -9.41
N LEU A 85 -17.01 -8.63 -8.22
CA LEU A 85 -16.56 -7.26 -7.90
C LEU A 85 -15.04 -7.07 -8.01
N TRP A 86 -14.26 -8.12 -7.82
CA TRP A 86 -12.80 -8.05 -7.87
C TRP A 86 -12.24 -8.17 -9.29
N GLU A 87 -12.97 -8.86 -10.16
CA GLU A 87 -12.63 -9.03 -11.56
C GLU A 87 -12.98 -7.79 -12.39
N LEU A 88 -13.72 -6.84 -11.82
CA LEU A 88 -14.01 -5.56 -12.47
C LEU A 88 -12.74 -4.73 -12.70
N GLU A 89 -12.54 -4.37 -13.96
CA GLU A 89 -11.47 -3.44 -14.37
C GLU A 89 -11.71 -2.02 -13.88
N GLU A 90 -12.97 -1.65 -13.62
CA GLU A 90 -13.38 -0.33 -13.10
C GLU A 90 -12.51 0.11 -11.90
N LYS A 91 -12.11 1.38 -11.91
CA LYS A 91 -11.32 2.00 -10.83
C LYS A 91 -11.88 3.39 -10.55
N PHE A 92 -11.89 3.76 -9.28
CA PHE A 92 -12.23 5.09 -8.82
C PHE A 92 -10.97 5.79 -8.32
N ASP A 93 -10.77 7.03 -8.76
CA ASP A 93 -9.73 7.90 -8.23
C ASP A 93 -10.24 8.53 -6.92
N VAL A 94 -9.38 8.54 -5.90
CA VAL A 94 -9.71 9.07 -4.57
C VAL A 94 -9.06 10.43 -4.42
N ASP A 95 -9.88 11.48 -4.38
CA ASP A 95 -9.41 12.81 -3.97
C ASP A 95 -9.22 12.82 -2.45
N VAL A 96 -7.97 12.67 -2.01
CA VAL A 96 -7.61 12.58 -0.60
C VAL A 96 -7.96 13.88 0.14
N GLU A 97 -7.76 15.04 -0.47
CA GLU A 97 -8.02 16.31 0.22
C GLU A 97 -9.51 16.62 0.31
N GLN A 98 -10.28 16.28 -0.73
CA GLN A 98 -11.73 16.42 -0.68
C GLN A 98 -12.35 15.52 0.39
N LEU A 99 -11.86 14.29 0.54
CA LEU A 99 -12.45 13.30 1.44
C LEU A 99 -11.95 13.37 2.88
N TYR A 100 -10.68 13.71 3.08
CA TYR A 100 -10.03 13.71 4.41
C TYR A 100 -9.64 15.10 4.91
N GLY A 101 -9.74 16.14 4.08
CA GLY A 101 -9.42 17.53 4.41
C GLY A 101 -8.13 18.04 3.77
N LYS A 102 -7.93 19.36 3.79
CA LYS A 102 -6.73 20.01 3.25
C LYS A 102 -5.47 19.61 4.04
N GLY A 103 -4.33 19.52 3.36
CA GLY A 103 -3.03 19.19 3.98
C GLY A 103 -2.89 17.71 4.34
N ARG A 104 -3.76 16.85 3.80
CA ARG A 104 -3.74 15.39 4.01
C ARG A 104 -2.86 14.65 3.01
N ILE A 105 -2.23 15.36 2.09
CA ILE A 105 -1.20 14.84 1.18
C ILE A 105 0.13 15.52 1.54
N ASP A 106 1.20 14.72 1.67
CA ASP A 106 2.56 15.24 1.86
C ASP A 106 3.54 14.47 0.97
N THR A 107 3.74 14.97 -0.25
CA THR A 107 4.73 14.48 -1.22
C THR A 107 5.96 15.40 -1.30
N SER A 108 6.00 16.44 -0.49
CA SER A 108 6.90 17.59 -0.66
C SER A 108 8.33 17.32 -0.18
N THR A 109 8.49 16.36 0.74
CA THR A 109 9.77 16.06 1.39
C THR A 109 9.99 14.56 1.53
N ALA A 110 11.26 14.17 1.59
CA ALA A 110 11.64 12.82 1.98
C ALA A 110 11.41 12.64 3.47
N VAL A 111 10.83 11.50 3.88
CA VAL A 111 10.50 11.23 5.29
C VAL A 111 11.12 9.92 5.75
N PRO A 112 11.56 9.79 7.01
CA PRO A 112 12.08 8.53 7.52
C PRO A 112 11.04 7.41 7.43
N LEU A 113 11.42 6.27 6.87
CA LEU A 113 10.58 5.09 6.77
C LEU A 113 10.71 4.25 8.05
N ALA A 114 9.65 4.20 8.85
CA ALA A 114 9.62 3.46 10.11
C ALA A 114 9.33 1.97 9.96
N GLY A 115 8.86 1.53 8.79
CA GLY A 115 8.67 0.12 8.49
C GLY A 115 7.89 -0.13 7.21
N LEU A 116 7.92 -1.39 6.79
CA LEU A 116 7.17 -1.92 5.66
C LEU A 116 6.21 -3.01 6.14
N ILE A 117 4.94 -2.92 5.76
CA ILE A 117 3.93 -3.94 5.96
C ILE A 117 3.69 -4.64 4.62
N ILE A 118 3.78 -5.97 4.59
CA ILE A 118 3.46 -6.80 3.42
C ILE A 118 2.19 -7.59 3.74
N LEU A 119 1.13 -7.32 2.99
CA LEU A 119 -0.16 -8.01 3.12
C LEU A 119 -0.10 -9.38 2.45
N ASN A 120 -0.08 -10.44 3.27
CA ASN A 120 -0.05 -11.85 2.88
C ASN A 120 -1.17 -12.66 3.59
N TRP A 121 -2.28 -12.01 3.91
CA TRP A 121 -3.48 -12.65 4.45
C TRP A 121 -4.38 -13.21 3.33
N HIS A 122 -5.33 -14.06 3.70
CA HIS A 122 -6.24 -14.71 2.78
C HIS A 122 -7.68 -14.52 3.22
N ARG A 123 -8.56 -14.18 2.27
CA ARG A 123 -9.99 -13.94 2.52
C ARG A 123 -10.74 -15.17 3.06
N ASP A 124 -10.30 -16.36 2.65
CA ASP A 124 -10.94 -17.63 2.98
C ASP A 124 -10.33 -18.25 4.25
N SER A 125 -9.42 -17.52 4.91
CA SER A 125 -8.83 -17.94 6.17
C SER A 125 -9.73 -17.55 7.34
N ASP A 126 -9.96 -18.50 8.23
CA ASP A 126 -10.60 -18.33 9.53
C ASP A 126 -9.63 -17.93 10.65
N GLN A 127 -8.33 -17.85 10.32
CA GLN A 127 -7.29 -17.52 11.30
C GLN A 127 -7.35 -16.03 11.66
N PRO A 128 -7.10 -15.66 12.92
CA PRO A 128 -7.08 -14.25 13.30
C PRO A 128 -5.96 -13.49 12.58
N VAL A 129 -6.20 -12.21 12.28
CA VAL A 129 -5.16 -11.37 11.67
C VAL A 129 -3.94 -11.26 12.59
N SER A 130 -2.78 -11.53 12.03
CA SER A 130 -1.49 -11.50 12.69
C SER A 130 -0.55 -10.57 11.93
N MET A 131 0.24 -9.77 12.66
CA MET A 131 1.31 -8.93 12.10
C MET A 131 2.61 -9.31 12.79
N LYS A 132 3.55 -9.92 12.07
CA LYS A 132 4.83 -10.42 12.61
C LYS A 132 6.00 -9.79 11.89
N GLN A 133 7.01 -9.36 12.65
CA GLN A 133 8.27 -8.92 12.05
C GLN A 133 8.98 -10.11 11.43
N ILE A 134 9.52 -9.92 10.23
CA ILE A 134 10.24 -10.95 9.46
C ILE A 134 11.58 -10.42 8.96
N SER A 135 12.49 -11.33 8.62
CA SER A 135 13.63 -11.01 7.76
C SER A 135 13.19 -11.19 6.30
N ILE A 136 13.25 -10.12 5.51
CA ILE A 136 12.81 -10.15 4.12
C ILE A 136 13.76 -10.96 3.23
N SER A 137 15.05 -11.01 3.58
CA SER A 137 16.08 -11.81 2.91
C SER A 137 15.80 -13.32 2.92
N GLY A 138 14.98 -13.81 3.87
CA GLY A 138 14.51 -15.21 3.89
C GLY A 138 13.12 -15.43 3.27
N ARG A 139 12.52 -14.41 2.66
CA ARG A 139 11.11 -14.39 2.20
C ARG A 139 10.99 -13.86 0.77
N GLU A 140 11.69 -14.50 -0.17
CA GLU A 140 11.72 -14.12 -1.59
C GLU A 140 10.32 -14.02 -2.21
N GLU A 141 9.38 -14.85 -1.80
CA GLU A 141 8.01 -14.81 -2.28
C GLU A 141 7.29 -13.52 -1.88
N LEU A 142 7.57 -12.99 -0.68
CA LEU A 142 7.01 -11.71 -0.23
C LEU A 142 7.70 -10.51 -0.89
N LEU A 143 9.00 -10.65 -1.21
CA LEU A 143 9.76 -9.61 -1.88
C LEU A 143 9.15 -9.27 -3.26
N LYS A 144 8.56 -10.25 -3.96
CA LYS A 144 7.82 -10.05 -5.22
C LYS A 144 6.63 -9.09 -5.08
N ALA A 145 6.05 -8.95 -3.89
CA ALA A 145 4.96 -8.01 -3.63
C ALA A 145 5.45 -6.56 -3.45
N VAL A 146 6.76 -6.35 -3.31
CA VAL A 146 7.41 -5.06 -3.07
C VAL A 146 8.11 -4.56 -4.32
N MET A 147 8.86 -5.45 -4.99
CA MET A 147 9.68 -5.10 -6.15
C MET A 147 8.80 -4.69 -7.32
N LYS A 148 9.17 -3.57 -7.96
CA LYS A 148 8.51 -3.08 -9.17
C LYS A 148 9.51 -2.88 -10.29
N SER A 149 9.11 -3.29 -11.49
CA SER A 149 9.89 -2.95 -12.67
C SER A 149 9.92 -1.42 -12.86
N PRO A 150 11.09 -0.83 -13.14
CA PRO A 150 11.20 0.58 -13.50
C PRO A 150 10.37 0.94 -14.73
N GLY A 151 10.04 -0.07 -15.55
CA GLY A 151 9.34 0.08 -16.83
C GLY A 151 10.31 0.22 -18.01
N PRO A 152 9.81 0.07 -19.24
CA PRO A 152 10.64 0.00 -20.45
C PRO A 152 11.40 1.30 -20.75
N PHE A 153 10.93 2.43 -20.21
CA PHE A 153 11.55 3.75 -20.44
C PHE A 153 12.67 4.09 -19.46
N TYR A 154 12.99 3.20 -18.52
CA TYR A 154 14.15 3.40 -17.65
C TYR A 154 15.43 3.13 -18.41
N GLN A 155 16.31 4.12 -18.46
CA GLN A 155 17.67 3.97 -18.95
C GLN A 155 18.61 3.71 -17.78
N ASP A 156 19.44 2.68 -17.92
CA ASP A 156 20.54 2.45 -16.98
C ASP A 156 21.63 3.55 -17.12
N ARG A 157 22.65 3.50 -16.26
CA ARG A 157 23.77 4.47 -16.30
C ARG A 157 24.56 4.45 -17.61
N SER A 158 24.39 3.41 -18.44
CA SER A 158 24.99 3.30 -19.78
C SER A 158 24.07 3.81 -20.90
N GLY A 159 22.92 4.40 -20.57
CA GLY A 159 21.94 4.91 -21.52
C GLY A 159 21.12 3.82 -22.22
N ARG A 160 21.23 2.56 -21.77
CA ARG A 160 20.48 1.45 -22.34
C ARG A 160 19.14 1.32 -21.65
N PHE A 161 18.08 1.25 -22.43
CA PHE A 161 16.75 0.95 -21.92
C PHE A 161 16.71 -0.46 -21.33
N LEU A 162 15.96 -0.63 -20.24
CA LEU A 162 15.65 -1.96 -19.73
C LEU A 162 14.81 -2.73 -20.76
N GLN A 163 15.23 -3.95 -21.06
CA GLN A 163 14.41 -4.89 -21.81
C GLN A 163 13.31 -5.44 -20.89
N ASP A 164 12.10 -5.61 -21.42
CA ASP A 164 10.89 -5.94 -20.65
C ASP A 164 11.01 -7.22 -19.81
N GLU A 165 11.93 -8.13 -20.16
CA GLU A 165 12.12 -9.43 -19.52
C GLU A 165 13.32 -9.50 -18.57
N ALA A 166 14.05 -8.39 -18.36
CA ALA A 166 15.19 -8.41 -17.45
C ALA A 166 14.71 -8.71 -16.01
N PRO A 167 15.21 -9.79 -15.37
CA PRO A 167 14.83 -10.10 -14.00
C PRO A 167 15.26 -8.94 -13.10
N LEU A 168 14.38 -8.53 -12.20
CA LEU A 168 14.68 -7.46 -11.26
C LEU A 168 15.75 -7.94 -10.29
N ALA A 169 16.85 -7.18 -10.18
CA ALA A 169 17.87 -7.42 -9.18
C ALA A 169 17.27 -7.22 -7.78
N SER A 170 17.34 -8.25 -6.95
CA SER A 170 16.77 -8.26 -5.61
C SER A 170 17.68 -7.59 -4.58
N GLU A 171 18.99 -7.59 -4.84
CA GLU A 171 20.05 -7.17 -3.93
C GLU A 171 19.89 -5.70 -3.50
N PRO A 172 19.57 -4.73 -4.39
CA PRO A 172 19.37 -3.34 -3.98
C PRO A 172 18.15 -3.15 -3.08
N TYR A 173 17.09 -3.95 -3.28
CA TYR A 173 15.92 -3.92 -2.41
C TYR A 173 16.25 -4.49 -1.04
N LEU A 174 16.88 -5.66 -0.98
CA LEU A 174 17.28 -6.30 0.28
C LEU A 174 18.22 -5.39 1.10
N ALA A 175 19.21 -4.76 0.46
CA ALA A 175 20.15 -3.85 1.12
C ALA A 175 19.47 -2.67 1.84
N LEU A 176 18.35 -2.17 1.29
CA LEU A 176 17.57 -1.10 1.93
C LEU A 176 16.56 -1.67 2.95
N LEU A 177 15.86 -2.75 2.59
CA LEU A 177 14.81 -3.32 3.42
C LEU A 177 15.33 -3.99 4.69
N ASP A 178 16.54 -4.55 4.68
CA ASP A 178 17.19 -5.11 5.89
C ASP A 178 17.53 -4.05 6.94
N ARG A 179 17.46 -2.76 6.59
CA ARG A 179 17.72 -1.63 7.49
C ARG A 179 16.48 -1.09 8.16
N ILE A 180 15.29 -1.57 7.77
CA ILE A 180 14.02 -1.18 8.36
C ILE A 180 13.28 -2.40 8.91
N PRO A 181 12.39 -2.22 9.88
CA PRO A 181 11.51 -3.30 10.29
C PRO A 181 10.50 -3.66 9.18
N VAL A 182 10.50 -4.92 8.75
CA VAL A 182 9.53 -5.47 7.77
C VAL A 182 8.56 -6.41 8.48
N TYR A 183 7.26 -6.27 8.20
CA TYR A 183 6.20 -7.06 8.81
C TYR A 183 5.40 -7.81 7.76
N GLU A 184 5.19 -9.09 7.99
CA GLU A 184 4.18 -9.88 7.29
C GLU A 184 2.85 -9.79 8.03
N VAL A 185 1.79 -9.51 7.30
CA VAL A 185 0.42 -9.67 7.75
C VAL A 185 -0.15 -10.97 7.20
N SER A 186 -0.63 -11.85 8.06
CA SER A 186 -1.24 -13.14 7.70
C SER A 186 -2.55 -13.38 8.45
N GLY A 187 -3.27 -14.45 8.08
CA GLY A 187 -4.58 -14.80 8.62
C GLY A 187 -5.74 -14.37 7.72
N GLY A 188 -6.91 -14.14 8.30
CA GLY A 188 -8.11 -13.63 7.65
C GLY A 188 -8.10 -12.10 7.46
N LEU A 189 -9.02 -11.59 6.62
CA LEU A 189 -9.20 -10.16 6.43
C LEU A 189 -9.84 -9.52 7.66
N ASP A 190 -9.10 -8.66 8.35
CA ASP A 190 -9.61 -7.80 9.42
C ASP A 190 -8.87 -6.46 9.41
N PHE A 191 -9.42 -5.50 8.65
CA PHE A 191 -8.84 -4.17 8.50
C PHE A 191 -8.91 -3.36 9.79
N ALA A 192 -9.90 -3.59 10.64
CA ALA A 192 -10.05 -2.87 11.90
C ALA A 192 -8.93 -3.27 12.86
N ALA A 193 -8.77 -4.57 13.11
CA ALA A 193 -7.72 -5.07 13.98
C ALA A 193 -6.31 -4.78 13.43
N LEU A 194 -6.11 -4.84 12.11
CA LEU A 194 -4.82 -4.46 11.51
C LEU A 194 -4.51 -2.97 11.70
N THR A 195 -5.52 -2.11 11.52
CA THR A 195 -5.39 -0.66 11.74
C THR A 195 -4.99 -0.36 13.19
N GLU A 196 -5.65 -0.99 14.16
CA GLU A 196 -5.29 -0.87 15.59
C GLU A 196 -3.85 -1.28 15.86
N ARG A 197 -3.39 -2.39 15.28
CA ARG A 197 -1.99 -2.85 15.41
C ARG A 197 -1.00 -1.86 14.80
N CYS A 198 -1.33 -1.24 13.66
CA CYS A 198 -0.51 -0.20 13.05
C CYS A 198 -0.38 1.01 13.98
N PHE A 199 -1.48 1.51 14.54
CA PHE A 199 -1.46 2.66 15.44
C PHE A 199 -0.82 2.36 16.79
N ALA A 200 -1.04 1.18 17.36
CA ALA A 200 -0.34 0.75 18.57
C ALA A 200 1.19 0.77 18.39
N LYS A 201 1.66 0.60 17.15
CA LYS A 201 3.07 0.49 16.82
C LYS A 201 3.73 1.78 16.35
N TRP A 202 3.08 2.52 15.47
CA TRP A 202 3.62 3.74 14.83
C TRP A 202 2.78 4.98 15.09
N GLY A 203 1.60 4.81 15.68
CA GLY A 203 0.65 5.89 15.90
C GLY A 203 1.09 6.91 16.94
N GLY A 204 2.16 6.64 17.71
CA GLY A 204 2.77 7.56 18.66
C GLY A 204 1.78 8.22 19.62
N ARG A 205 1.79 7.82 20.90
CA ARG A 205 1.15 8.65 21.93
C ARG A 205 1.74 10.07 21.84
N SER A 206 0.92 11.04 21.45
CA SER A 206 1.16 12.44 21.78
C SER A 206 1.19 12.62 23.30
#